data_AF-A0A7V4YV33-F1
#
_entry.id   AF-A0A7V4YV33-F1
#
_cell.length_a   1.000
_cell.length_b   1.000
_cell.length_c   1.000
_cell.angle_alpha   90.00
_cell.angle_beta   90.00
_cell.angle_gamma   90.00
#
_symmetry.space_group_name_H-M   'P 1'
#
loop_
_entity.id
_entity.type
_entity.pdbx_description
1 polymer ?
#
loop_
_entity_poly.entity_id
_entity_poly.type
_entity_poly.pdbx_seq_one_letter_code
_entity_poly.pdbx_strand_id
1 'polypeptide(L)'
;TAQTGLTDKTGWWSSLAAADFDGDGDTDFVAGSYGQNLYFKGNAAEPLRVYAKDFDGNGFYDPFISLYWLDSLGNRREYFYHTRDDMLKQLISLRKKFYSYGALGEATVQDVFSQKELEGAQILNATWMSTSYVENLGNGQFSITALPWQTQLAPVQAMLPYDVDNDGLADLLMTGNDFGMELLQGRADAFNGLILKNMGKNQFRGIEMDESRFCVPGDGRALAKVKLAGGREIILATQNRGKLKVFAPRNSVRTVQ
;
A
#
# COMPACT_ATOMS: atom_id res chain seq x y z
N THR A 1 10.67 -9.51 -15.02
CA THR A 1 10.65 -9.83 -13.57
C THR A 1 11.11 -11.23 -13.24
N ALA A 2 10.88 -12.26 -14.07
CA ALA A 2 11.22 -13.66 -13.75
C ALA A 2 12.66 -13.89 -13.21
N GLN A 3 13.63 -13.10 -13.67
CA GLN A 3 15.04 -13.19 -13.28
C GLN A 3 15.45 -12.20 -12.18
N THR A 4 14.53 -11.43 -11.60
CA THR A 4 14.85 -10.31 -10.71
C THR A 4 14.94 -10.64 -9.22
N GLY A 5 14.54 -11.86 -8.83
CA GLY A 5 14.40 -12.25 -7.42
C GLY A 5 13.08 -11.81 -6.75
N LEU A 6 12.21 -11.05 -7.43
CA LEU A 6 10.97 -10.49 -6.86
C LEU A 6 9.67 -11.13 -7.39
N THR A 7 9.76 -12.20 -8.20
CA THR A 7 8.60 -12.77 -8.91
C THR A 7 7.48 -13.25 -7.99
N ASP A 8 7.83 -13.75 -6.80
CA ASP A 8 6.88 -14.24 -5.78
C ASP A 8 6.46 -13.15 -4.76
N LYS A 9 6.97 -11.92 -4.92
CA LYS A 9 6.74 -10.78 -4.04
C LYS A 9 5.71 -9.83 -4.66
N THR A 10 4.53 -10.37 -4.95
CA THR A 10 3.43 -9.56 -5.43
C THR A 10 2.76 -8.88 -4.24
N GLY A 11 2.58 -7.56 -4.30
CA GLY A 11 2.03 -6.80 -3.20
C GLY A 11 0.88 -5.92 -3.65
N TRP A 12 0.13 -5.42 -2.68
CA TRP A 12 -0.80 -4.33 -2.90
C TRP A 12 -0.04 -2.99 -2.86
N TRP A 13 0.85 -2.85 -3.84
CA TRP A 13 1.72 -1.69 -3.99
C TRP A 13 0.88 -0.45 -4.34
N SER A 14 1.12 0.65 -3.64
CA SER A 14 0.37 1.90 -3.77
C SER A 14 1.26 3.10 -4.11
N SER A 15 2.56 3.01 -3.84
CA SER A 15 3.53 4.04 -4.25
C SER A 15 4.93 3.45 -4.43
N LEU A 16 5.77 4.19 -5.16
CA LEU A 16 7.16 3.82 -5.41
C LEU A 16 8.03 5.08 -5.33
N ALA A 17 9.13 5.00 -4.59
CA ALA A 17 10.19 6.00 -4.57
C ALA A 17 11.48 5.34 -5.05
N ALA A 18 12.29 6.11 -5.77
CA ALA A 18 13.57 5.65 -6.31
C ALA A 18 14.67 6.65 -5.92
N ALA A 19 15.77 6.15 -5.39
CA ALA A 19 16.97 6.90 -5.02
C ALA A 19 18.14 5.92 -4.87
N ASP A 20 19.35 6.43 -4.78
CA ASP A 20 20.53 5.69 -4.32
C ASP A 20 20.49 5.70 -2.78
N PHE A 21 19.97 4.64 -2.16
CA PHE A 21 19.71 4.60 -0.71
C PHE A 21 20.91 4.02 0.05
N ASP A 22 21.72 3.16 -0.57
CA ASP A 22 22.92 2.59 0.05
C ASP A 22 24.22 3.33 -0.31
N GLY A 23 24.20 4.22 -1.30
CA GLY A 23 25.30 5.07 -1.72
C GLY A 23 26.27 4.39 -2.70
N ASP A 24 25.86 3.31 -3.37
CA ASP A 24 26.71 2.56 -4.29
C ASP A 24 26.69 3.10 -5.74
N GLY A 25 25.83 4.09 -6.00
CA GLY A 25 25.70 4.78 -7.28
C GLY A 25 24.67 4.17 -8.23
N ASP A 26 23.96 3.12 -7.83
CA ASP A 26 22.84 2.55 -8.56
C ASP A 26 21.48 3.03 -7.99
N THR A 27 20.37 2.60 -8.61
CA THR A 27 19.03 3.02 -8.18
C THR A 27 18.33 1.92 -7.42
N ASP A 28 18.13 2.17 -6.14
CA ASP A 28 17.27 1.39 -5.25
C ASP A 28 15.81 1.89 -5.28
N PHE A 29 14.93 1.14 -4.64
CA PHE A 29 13.53 1.51 -4.48
C PHE A 29 13.02 1.36 -3.06
N VAL A 30 12.04 2.19 -2.72
CA VAL A 30 11.11 1.90 -1.63
C VAL A 30 9.71 1.77 -2.21
N ALA A 31 9.07 0.64 -1.94
CA ALA A 31 7.73 0.29 -2.40
C ALA A 31 6.73 0.42 -1.25
N GLY A 32 5.86 1.43 -1.34
CA GLY A 32 4.78 1.68 -0.40
C GLY A 32 3.64 0.71 -0.63
N SER A 33 3.12 0.12 0.43
CA SER A 33 2.03 -0.87 0.37
C SER A 33 0.86 -0.43 1.25
N TYR A 34 -0.25 -1.18 1.18
CA TYR A 34 -1.39 -1.03 2.09
C TYR A 34 -1.04 -1.32 3.55
N GLY A 35 0.11 -1.95 3.80
CA GLY A 35 0.64 -2.20 5.13
C GLY A 35 0.01 -3.42 5.79
N GLN A 36 0.40 -3.64 7.05
CA GLN A 36 -0.01 -4.82 7.81
C GLN A 36 -1.12 -4.51 8.81
N ASN A 37 -1.46 -3.24 9.06
CA ASN A 37 -2.46 -2.84 10.06
C ASN A 37 -3.89 -2.77 9.49
N LEU A 38 -4.29 -3.77 8.70
CA LEU A 38 -5.62 -3.87 8.08
C LEU A 38 -6.18 -5.30 8.20
N TYR A 39 -7.48 -5.48 7.97
CA TYR A 39 -8.08 -6.81 7.83
C TYR A 39 -7.58 -7.56 6.59
N PHE A 40 -7.14 -6.82 5.56
CA PHE A 40 -6.45 -7.37 4.41
C PHE A 40 -5.11 -8.00 4.84
N LYS A 41 -5.07 -9.33 4.84
CA LYS A 41 -3.87 -10.12 5.08
C LYS A 41 -3.61 -10.99 3.86
N GLY A 42 -2.37 -10.97 3.38
CA GLY A 42 -1.90 -11.79 2.29
C GLY A 42 -0.48 -12.24 2.56
N ASN A 43 -0.20 -13.51 2.33
CA ASN A 43 1.14 -14.09 2.38
C ASN A 43 1.30 -15.14 1.26
N ALA A 44 2.49 -15.74 1.11
CA ALA A 44 2.75 -16.71 0.06
C ALA A 44 1.87 -17.98 0.14
N ALA A 45 1.51 -18.44 1.34
CA ALA A 45 0.64 -19.61 1.54
C ALA A 45 -0.84 -19.25 1.35
N GLU A 46 -1.21 -18.02 1.71
CA GLU A 46 -2.58 -17.53 1.73
C GLU A 46 -2.62 -16.13 1.11
N PRO A 47 -2.61 -16.04 -0.22
CA PRO A 47 -2.63 -14.75 -0.89
C PRO A 47 -3.97 -14.05 -0.66
N LEU A 48 -3.92 -12.73 -0.57
CA LEU A 48 -5.10 -11.91 -0.87
C LEU A 48 -5.30 -11.96 -2.39
N ARG A 49 -6.52 -12.19 -2.85
CA ARG A 49 -6.79 -12.21 -4.30
C ARG A 49 -7.85 -11.20 -4.70
N VAL A 50 -7.77 -10.79 -5.96
CA VAL A 50 -8.84 -10.10 -6.66
C VAL A 50 -9.26 -10.97 -7.83
N TYR A 51 -10.53 -11.34 -7.85
CA TYR A 51 -11.19 -12.00 -8.97
C TYR A 51 -11.96 -10.94 -9.74
N ALA A 52 -11.63 -10.75 -11.01
CA ALA A 52 -12.30 -9.77 -11.85
C ALA A 52 -12.71 -10.42 -13.17
N LYS A 53 -14.01 -10.37 -13.46
CA LYS A 53 -14.62 -10.78 -14.73
C LYS A 53 -15.93 -10.02 -14.91
N ASP A 54 -16.36 -9.84 -16.14
CA ASP A 54 -17.74 -9.46 -16.44
C ASP A 54 -18.63 -10.70 -16.25
N PHE A 55 -19.13 -10.91 -15.03
CA PHE A 55 -19.83 -12.14 -14.66
C PHE A 55 -21.30 -12.13 -15.13
N ASP A 56 -21.89 -10.96 -15.36
CA ASP A 56 -23.26 -10.81 -15.85
C ASP A 56 -23.37 -10.42 -17.35
N GLY A 57 -22.24 -10.12 -18.00
CA GLY A 57 -22.18 -9.81 -19.43
C GLY A 57 -22.58 -8.37 -19.76
N ASN A 58 -22.43 -7.44 -18.82
CA ASN A 58 -22.84 -6.05 -18.98
C ASN A 58 -21.73 -5.14 -19.59
N GLY A 59 -20.54 -5.68 -19.86
CA GLY A 59 -19.39 -4.98 -20.43
C GLY A 59 -18.46 -4.33 -19.40
N PHE A 60 -18.74 -4.45 -18.10
CA PHE A 60 -17.89 -3.98 -17.01
C PHE A 60 -17.37 -5.18 -16.20
N TYR A 61 -16.17 -5.04 -15.64
CA TYR A 61 -15.64 -6.04 -14.72
C TYR A 61 -16.31 -5.92 -13.35
N ASP A 62 -16.68 -7.05 -12.75
CA ASP A 62 -17.08 -7.15 -11.34
C ASP A 62 -15.89 -7.67 -10.51
N PRO A 63 -15.17 -6.79 -9.78
CA PRO A 63 -14.05 -7.19 -8.95
C PRO A 63 -14.52 -7.64 -7.57
N PHE A 64 -14.01 -8.79 -7.11
CA PHE A 64 -14.23 -9.30 -5.77
C PHE A 64 -12.90 -9.65 -5.09
N ILE A 65 -12.71 -9.12 -3.88
CA ILE A 65 -11.54 -9.39 -3.03
C ILE A 65 -11.81 -10.65 -2.19
N SER A 66 -10.85 -11.58 -2.16
CA SER A 66 -10.87 -12.73 -1.25
C SER A 66 -9.70 -12.71 -0.27
N LEU A 67 -9.93 -13.37 0.87
CA LEU A 67 -8.97 -13.55 1.95
C LEU A 67 -9.12 -14.95 2.55
N TYR A 68 -8.09 -15.42 3.26
CA TYR A 68 -8.15 -16.67 4.00
C TYR A 68 -8.58 -16.44 5.46
N TRP A 69 -9.74 -16.97 5.84
CA TRP A 69 -10.30 -16.90 7.19
C TRP A 69 -10.50 -18.28 7.80
N LEU A 70 -10.58 -18.33 9.13
CA LEU A 70 -10.94 -19.53 9.88
C LEU A 70 -12.44 -19.78 9.73
N ASP A 71 -12.81 -21.01 9.35
CA ASP A 71 -14.17 -21.50 9.46
C ASP A 71 -14.53 -21.88 10.90
N SER A 72 -15.79 -22.26 11.16
CA SER A 72 -16.28 -22.66 12.48
C SER A 72 -15.61 -23.92 13.04
N LEU A 73 -14.91 -24.68 12.20
CA LEU A 73 -14.13 -25.86 12.56
C LEU A 73 -12.63 -25.55 12.72
N GLY A 74 -12.23 -24.29 12.54
CA GLY A 74 -10.85 -23.83 12.67
C GLY A 74 -9.98 -24.08 11.44
N ASN A 75 -10.56 -24.42 10.27
CA ASN A 75 -9.79 -24.56 9.04
C ASN A 75 -9.70 -23.21 8.31
N ARG A 76 -8.51 -22.89 7.80
CA ARG A 76 -8.30 -21.73 6.94
C ARG A 76 -8.78 -22.03 5.53
N ARG A 77 -9.77 -21.28 5.05
CA ARG A 77 -10.27 -21.36 3.68
C ARG A 77 -10.42 -19.97 3.09
N GLU A 78 -10.51 -19.92 1.78
CA GLU A 78 -10.65 -18.68 1.02
C GLU A 78 -12.12 -18.26 0.90
N TYR A 79 -12.43 -17.07 1.39
CA TYR A 79 -13.76 -16.46 1.39
C TYR A 79 -13.70 -15.08 0.74
N PHE A 80 -14.82 -14.64 0.17
CA PHE A 80 -14.94 -13.24 -0.24
C PHE A 80 -15.01 -12.32 0.97
N TYR A 81 -14.27 -11.22 0.90
CA TYR A 81 -14.23 -10.18 1.93
C TYR A 81 -15.56 -9.39 2.00
N HIS A 82 -16.22 -9.24 0.86
CA HIS A 82 -17.39 -8.39 0.71
C HIS A 82 -18.62 -8.95 1.43
N THR A 83 -19.43 -8.04 1.97
CA THR A 83 -20.72 -8.40 2.54
C THR A 83 -21.67 -8.89 1.44
N ARG A 84 -22.73 -9.59 1.85
CA ARG A 84 -23.78 -10.01 0.92
C ARG A 84 -24.36 -8.84 0.14
N ASP A 85 -24.62 -7.71 0.79
CA ASP A 85 -25.25 -6.58 0.10
C ASP A 85 -24.31 -5.95 -0.92
N ASP A 86 -23.01 -5.88 -0.63
CA ASP A 86 -22.04 -5.34 -1.59
C ASP A 86 -21.80 -6.29 -2.76
N MET A 87 -21.74 -7.61 -2.49
CA MET A 87 -21.73 -8.63 -3.54
C MET A 87 -22.96 -8.52 -4.45
N LEU A 88 -24.16 -8.30 -3.88
CA LEU A 88 -25.41 -8.19 -4.66
C LEU A 88 -25.55 -6.89 -5.44
N LYS A 89 -24.95 -5.79 -4.96
CA LYS A 89 -24.88 -4.53 -5.70
C LYS A 89 -24.05 -4.67 -6.97
N GLN A 90 -22.99 -5.47 -6.93
CA GLN A 90 -22.16 -5.78 -8.09
C GLN A 90 -22.85 -6.83 -8.97
N LEU A 91 -23.23 -7.98 -8.39
CA LEU A 91 -23.73 -9.13 -9.14
C LEU A 91 -25.07 -9.64 -8.57
N ILE A 92 -26.17 -9.18 -9.14
CA ILE A 92 -27.52 -9.45 -8.61
C ILE A 92 -27.93 -10.92 -8.69
N SER A 93 -27.32 -11.69 -9.60
CA SER A 93 -27.61 -13.11 -9.82
C SER A 93 -27.30 -13.96 -8.57
N LEU A 94 -26.34 -13.54 -7.75
CA LEU A 94 -25.97 -14.17 -6.49
C LEU A 94 -27.13 -14.21 -5.48
N ARG A 95 -28.14 -13.35 -5.63
CA ARG A 95 -29.33 -13.33 -4.75
C ARG A 95 -30.09 -14.66 -4.78
N LYS A 96 -30.09 -15.35 -5.94
CA LYS A 96 -30.74 -16.66 -6.10
C LYS A 96 -29.96 -17.78 -5.41
N LYS A 97 -28.65 -17.61 -5.24
CA LYS A 97 -27.72 -18.59 -4.68
C LYS A 97 -27.63 -18.46 -3.15
N PHE A 98 -27.63 -17.23 -2.63
CA PHE A 98 -27.47 -16.93 -1.21
C PHE A 98 -28.64 -16.10 -0.67
N TYR A 99 -29.58 -16.75 0.03
CA TYR A 99 -30.76 -16.09 0.59
C TYR A 99 -30.50 -15.34 1.90
N SER A 100 -29.49 -15.74 2.68
CA SER A 100 -29.13 -15.13 3.97
C SER A 100 -27.65 -14.74 4.03
N TYR A 101 -27.29 -13.85 4.96
CA TYR A 101 -25.90 -13.49 5.21
C TYR A 101 -25.07 -14.68 5.69
N GLY A 102 -25.64 -15.55 6.53
CA GLY A 102 -24.98 -16.76 7.00
C GLY A 102 -24.64 -17.72 5.86
N ALA A 103 -25.56 -17.91 4.91
CA ALA A 103 -25.33 -18.77 3.75
C ALA A 103 -24.17 -18.28 2.87
N LEU A 104 -23.98 -16.96 2.73
CA LEU A 104 -22.80 -16.42 2.02
C LEU A 104 -21.54 -16.48 2.90
N GLY A 105 -21.65 -16.21 4.20
CA GLY A 105 -20.51 -16.21 5.12
C GLY A 105 -19.86 -17.58 5.29
N GLU A 106 -20.62 -18.66 5.09
CA GLU A 106 -20.10 -20.04 5.06
C GLU A 106 -19.58 -20.47 3.69
N ALA A 107 -19.89 -19.73 2.62
CA ALA A 107 -19.55 -20.09 1.25
C ALA A 107 -18.13 -19.68 0.89
N THR A 108 -17.29 -20.65 0.56
CA THR A 108 -15.94 -20.38 0.03
C THR A 108 -16.03 -19.73 -1.36
N VAL A 109 -14.92 -19.19 -1.85
CA VAL A 109 -14.85 -18.64 -3.22
C VAL A 109 -15.38 -19.64 -4.27
N GLN A 110 -15.08 -20.94 -4.09
CA GLN A 110 -15.50 -22.01 -5.01
C GLN A 110 -17.00 -22.35 -4.88
N ASP A 111 -17.58 -22.10 -3.72
CA ASP A 111 -19.03 -22.23 -3.52
C ASP A 111 -19.77 -21.05 -4.16
N VAL A 112 -19.17 -19.85 -4.16
CA VAL A 112 -19.74 -18.65 -4.79
C VAL A 112 -19.60 -18.67 -6.31
N PHE A 113 -18.42 -18.98 -6.83
CA PHE A 113 -18.16 -19.15 -8.26
C PHE A 113 -17.53 -20.52 -8.54
N SER A 114 -18.18 -21.30 -9.39
CA SER A 114 -17.62 -22.55 -9.88
C SER A 114 -16.37 -22.30 -10.73
N GLN A 115 -15.53 -23.33 -10.86
CA GLN A 115 -14.35 -23.28 -11.72
C GLN A 115 -14.68 -22.79 -13.14
N LYS A 116 -15.81 -23.24 -13.70
CA LYS A 116 -16.30 -22.84 -15.03
C LYS A 116 -16.69 -21.36 -15.09
N GLU A 117 -17.30 -20.83 -14.03
CA GLU A 117 -17.62 -19.39 -13.96
C GLU A 117 -16.35 -18.55 -13.85
N LEU A 118 -15.31 -19.07 -13.20
CA LEU A 118 -13.99 -18.43 -13.09
C LEU A 118 -13.10 -18.59 -14.33
N GLU A 119 -13.47 -19.45 -15.30
CA GLU A 119 -12.73 -19.56 -16.56
C GLU A 119 -12.66 -18.20 -17.27
N GLY A 120 -11.44 -17.75 -17.57
CA GLY A 120 -11.20 -16.44 -18.18
C GLY A 120 -11.29 -15.24 -17.23
N ALA A 121 -11.52 -15.46 -15.93
CA ALA A 121 -11.42 -14.39 -14.94
C ALA A 121 -9.96 -13.95 -14.76
N GLN A 122 -9.74 -12.64 -14.62
CA GLN A 122 -8.46 -12.12 -14.19
C GLN A 122 -8.32 -12.35 -12.67
N ILE A 123 -7.26 -13.05 -12.28
CA ILE A 123 -6.96 -13.33 -10.87
C ILE A 123 -5.64 -12.67 -10.52
N LEU A 124 -5.70 -11.62 -9.70
CA LEU A 124 -4.53 -10.95 -9.14
C LEU A 124 -4.24 -11.47 -7.74
N ASN A 125 -2.97 -11.55 -7.36
CA ASN A 125 -2.54 -12.06 -6.06
C ASN A 125 -1.65 -11.03 -5.35
N ALA A 126 -1.85 -10.84 -4.06
CA ALA A 126 -0.93 -10.15 -3.17
C ALA A 126 -0.44 -11.11 -2.07
N THR A 127 0.85 -11.44 -2.13
CA THR A 127 1.59 -12.33 -1.23
C THR A 127 2.54 -11.57 -0.31
N TRP A 128 2.77 -10.28 -0.55
CA TRP A 128 3.64 -9.42 0.25
C TRP A 128 2.95 -8.07 0.53
N MET A 129 2.45 -7.90 1.75
CA MET A 129 1.67 -6.70 2.13
C MET A 129 2.52 -5.59 2.77
N SER A 130 3.80 -5.84 3.03
CA SER A 130 4.64 -4.90 3.75
C SER A 130 5.14 -3.75 2.86
N THR A 131 5.11 -2.51 3.34
CA THR A 131 5.94 -1.44 2.75
C THR A 131 7.41 -1.84 2.93
N SER A 132 8.21 -1.71 1.88
CA SER A 132 9.49 -2.40 1.78
C SER A 132 10.56 -1.57 1.09
N TYR A 133 11.80 -1.78 1.54
CA TYR A 133 13.02 -1.40 0.83
C TYR A 133 13.38 -2.50 -0.16
N VAL A 134 13.74 -2.09 -1.37
CA VAL A 134 14.15 -2.95 -2.47
C VAL A 134 15.53 -2.49 -2.90
N GLU A 135 16.53 -3.17 -2.37
CA GLU A 135 17.94 -2.98 -2.69
C GLU A 135 18.22 -3.56 -4.07
N ASN A 136 18.92 -2.80 -4.90
CA ASN A 136 19.43 -3.28 -6.17
C ASN A 136 20.79 -3.95 -5.94
N LEU A 137 20.91 -5.22 -6.34
CA LEU A 137 22.14 -6.00 -6.18
C LEU A 137 23.00 -5.99 -7.45
N GLY A 138 22.65 -5.12 -8.41
CA GLY A 138 23.19 -5.10 -9.75
C GLY A 138 22.69 -6.25 -10.63
N ASN A 139 23.02 -6.18 -11.92
CA ASN A 139 22.67 -7.19 -12.94
C ASN A 139 21.16 -7.53 -13.01
N GLY A 140 20.30 -6.59 -12.62
CA GLY A 140 18.85 -6.76 -12.57
C GLY A 140 18.35 -7.69 -11.46
N GLN A 141 19.18 -7.97 -10.44
CA GLN A 141 18.79 -8.68 -9.22
C GLN A 141 18.42 -7.69 -8.13
N PHE A 142 17.42 -8.03 -7.33
CA PHE A 142 16.96 -7.19 -6.23
C PHE A 142 16.76 -8.01 -4.95
N SER A 143 17.03 -7.38 -3.80
CA SER A 143 16.69 -7.89 -2.48
C SER A 143 15.57 -7.04 -1.88
N ILE A 144 14.55 -7.67 -1.32
CA ILE A 144 13.43 -6.97 -0.67
C ILE A 144 13.43 -7.22 0.83
N THR A 145 13.31 -6.15 1.60
CA THR A 145 13.23 -6.19 3.07
C THR A 145 12.06 -5.34 3.55
N ALA A 146 11.32 -5.83 4.54
CA ALA A 146 10.24 -5.07 5.15
C ALA A 146 10.80 -3.88 5.94
N LEU A 147 10.19 -2.70 5.78
CA LEU A 147 10.55 -1.51 6.54
C LEU A 147 9.97 -1.55 7.96
N PRO A 148 10.44 -0.68 8.88
CA PRO A 148 9.99 -0.63 10.27
C PRO A 148 8.47 -0.49 10.42
N TRP A 149 7.95 -0.94 11.56
CA TRP A 149 6.51 -1.04 11.85
C TRP A 149 5.73 0.28 11.62
N GLN A 150 6.36 1.44 11.82
CA GLN A 150 5.74 2.76 11.57
C GLN A 150 5.24 2.90 10.12
N THR A 151 5.93 2.28 9.17
CA THR A 151 5.57 2.28 7.73
C THR A 151 4.44 1.31 7.38
N GLN A 152 3.97 0.52 8.36
CA GLN A 152 2.97 -0.55 8.18
C GLN A 152 1.60 -0.18 8.78
N LEU A 153 1.50 1.00 9.41
CA LEU A 153 0.33 1.44 10.19
C LEU A 153 -0.90 1.78 9.35
N ALA A 154 -0.70 2.24 8.12
CA ALA A 154 -1.76 2.47 7.14
C ALA A 154 -1.14 2.44 5.72
N PRO A 155 -1.96 2.48 4.66
CA PRO A 155 -1.48 2.54 3.29
C PRO A 155 -0.53 3.72 3.05
N VAL A 156 0.62 3.45 2.43
CA VAL A 156 1.60 4.48 2.06
C VAL A 156 1.36 4.92 0.61
N GLN A 157 0.66 6.04 0.45
CA GLN A 157 0.20 6.53 -0.85
C GLN A 157 1.22 7.39 -1.59
N ALA A 158 2.17 8.02 -0.88
CA ALA A 158 3.24 8.78 -1.52
C ALA A 158 4.48 8.86 -0.65
N MET A 159 5.62 8.93 -1.33
CA MET A 159 6.95 8.98 -0.73
C MET A 159 7.82 9.96 -1.51
N LEU A 160 8.69 10.69 -0.82
CA LEU A 160 9.61 11.65 -1.41
C LEU A 160 11.01 11.44 -0.81
N PRO A 161 11.98 10.96 -1.60
CA PRO A 161 13.38 10.96 -1.21
C PRO A 161 13.87 12.36 -0.88
N TYR A 162 14.47 12.51 0.30
CA TYR A 162 14.91 13.79 0.82
C TYR A 162 15.96 13.60 1.89
N ASP A 163 17.08 14.32 1.79
CA ASP A 163 18.10 14.34 2.84
C ASP A 163 17.68 15.35 3.92
N VAL A 164 17.18 14.86 5.06
CA VAL A 164 16.51 15.70 6.07
C VAL A 164 17.53 16.42 6.95
N ASP A 165 18.70 15.83 7.17
CA ASP A 165 19.75 16.36 8.05
C ASP A 165 21.06 16.73 7.35
N ASN A 166 21.13 16.56 6.03
CA ASN A 166 22.29 16.83 5.18
C ASN A 166 23.48 15.91 5.46
N ASP A 167 23.23 14.65 5.82
CA ASP A 167 24.28 13.65 6.01
C ASP A 167 24.70 12.95 4.70
N GLY A 168 24.02 13.27 3.60
CA GLY A 168 24.28 12.72 2.27
C GLY A 168 23.56 11.41 1.98
N LEU A 169 22.82 10.85 2.93
CA LEU A 169 21.98 9.68 2.74
C LEU A 169 20.55 10.11 2.38
N ALA A 170 19.94 9.42 1.42
CA ALA A 170 18.55 9.69 1.07
C ALA A 170 17.62 9.17 2.17
N ASP A 171 16.95 10.07 2.90
CA ASP A 171 15.80 9.72 3.75
C ASP A 171 14.50 9.73 2.94
N LEU A 172 13.38 9.50 3.61
CA LEU A 172 12.05 9.55 3.00
C LEU A 172 11.07 10.37 3.82
N LEU A 173 10.38 11.31 3.17
CA LEU A 173 9.08 11.78 3.67
C LEU A 173 7.99 10.88 3.11
N MET A 174 7.05 10.48 3.94
CA MET A 174 5.98 9.56 3.58
C MET A 174 4.62 10.10 4.01
N THR A 175 3.62 9.97 3.14
CA THR A 175 2.21 10.24 3.47
C THR A 175 1.32 9.13 2.92
N GLY A 176 0.09 9.08 3.40
CA GLY A 176 -0.73 7.90 3.24
C GLY A 176 -2.13 8.04 3.81
N ASN A 177 -2.66 6.90 4.25
CA ASN A 177 -4.05 6.63 4.57
C ASN A 177 -4.89 6.19 3.36
N ASP A 178 -6.06 5.64 3.69
CA ASP A 178 -7.15 5.50 2.72
C ASP A 178 -8.50 5.65 3.44
N PHE A 179 -9.21 6.73 3.11
CA PHE A 179 -10.53 7.01 3.68
C PHE A 179 -11.66 6.39 2.86
N GLY A 180 -11.35 5.79 1.70
CA GLY A 180 -12.29 5.10 0.82
C GLY A 180 -12.44 3.62 1.12
N MET A 181 -11.86 3.14 2.22
CA MET A 181 -11.99 1.76 2.69
C MET A 181 -13.45 1.37 2.95
N GLU A 182 -13.69 0.06 2.91
CA GLU A 182 -15.03 -0.48 3.06
C GLU A 182 -15.61 -0.23 4.46
N LEU A 183 -16.92 0.05 4.53
CA LEU A 183 -17.55 0.64 5.72
C LEU A 183 -17.35 -0.17 6.99
N LEU A 184 -17.39 -1.51 6.89
CA LEU A 184 -17.21 -2.39 8.04
C LEU A 184 -15.79 -2.41 8.61
N GLN A 185 -14.78 -2.20 7.77
CA GLN A 185 -13.40 -2.08 8.22
C GLN A 185 -13.11 -0.68 8.77
N GLY A 186 -13.82 0.32 8.26
CA GLY A 186 -13.54 1.71 8.58
C GLY A 186 -12.29 2.21 7.84
N ARG A 187 -11.96 3.47 8.08
CA ARG A 187 -10.84 4.14 7.41
C ARG A 187 -9.51 3.57 7.87
N ALA A 188 -8.56 3.49 6.95
CA ALA A 188 -7.17 3.29 7.29
C ALA A 188 -6.51 4.65 7.50
N ASP A 189 -6.67 5.24 8.70
CA ASP A 189 -6.32 6.64 8.98
C ASP A 189 -5.23 6.84 10.05
N ALA A 190 -4.45 5.80 10.32
CA ALA A 190 -3.41 5.82 11.35
C ALA A 190 -2.11 6.55 10.94
N PHE A 191 -1.95 6.95 9.68
CA PHE A 191 -0.71 7.52 9.16
C PHE A 191 -0.78 9.04 9.12
N ASN A 192 -0.08 9.69 10.06
CA ASN A 192 -0.10 11.16 10.19
C ASN A 192 1.04 11.87 9.45
N GLY A 193 1.68 11.18 8.51
CA GLY A 193 2.97 11.57 7.96
C GLY A 193 4.12 10.94 8.75
N LEU A 194 5.19 10.58 8.05
CA LEU A 194 6.38 9.96 8.63
C LEU A 194 7.61 10.48 7.91
N ILE A 195 8.65 10.83 8.67
CA ILE A 195 10.01 10.90 8.13
C ILE A 195 10.69 9.58 8.49
N LEU A 196 11.16 8.86 7.49
CA LEU A 196 11.90 7.62 7.64
C LEU A 196 13.36 7.91 7.33
N LYS A 197 14.16 8.04 8.40
CA LYS A 197 15.58 8.34 8.34
C LYS A 197 16.37 7.12 7.89
N ASN A 198 17.27 7.31 6.94
CA ASN A 198 18.29 6.35 6.55
C ASN A 198 19.45 6.40 7.55
N MET A 199 19.79 5.26 8.13
CA MET A 199 20.87 5.12 9.11
C MET A 199 22.14 4.52 8.47
N GLY A 200 22.14 4.35 7.14
CA GLY A 200 23.12 3.60 6.37
C GLY A 200 22.97 2.09 6.54
N LYS A 201 23.73 1.33 5.74
CA LYS A 201 23.76 -0.15 5.79
C LYS A 201 22.36 -0.77 5.69
N ASN A 202 21.51 -0.20 4.83
CA ASN A 202 20.13 -0.63 4.59
C ASN A 202 19.24 -0.59 5.85
N GLN A 203 19.58 0.23 6.85
CA GLN A 203 18.79 0.40 8.07
C GLN A 203 18.02 1.70 8.03
N PHE A 204 16.73 1.63 8.40
CA PHE A 204 15.84 2.78 8.42
C PHE A 204 15.21 2.93 9.81
N ARG A 205 14.96 4.18 10.21
CA ARG A 205 14.33 4.52 11.49
C ARG A 205 13.27 5.59 11.30
N GLY A 206 12.05 5.33 11.74
CA GLY A 206 11.02 6.37 11.80
C GLY A 206 11.40 7.46 12.80
N ILE A 207 11.33 8.72 12.38
CA ILE A 207 11.47 9.88 13.25
C ILE A 207 10.10 10.20 13.86
N GLU A 208 10.07 10.40 15.17
CA GLU A 208 8.86 10.73 15.91
C GLU A 208 8.31 12.11 15.50
N MET A 209 7.01 12.33 15.72
CA MET A 209 6.31 13.52 15.24
C MET A 209 6.74 14.81 15.98
N ASP A 210 7.13 14.69 17.25
CA ASP A 210 7.59 15.79 18.09
C ASP A 210 8.95 16.35 17.63
N GLU A 211 9.80 15.50 17.07
CA GLU A 211 11.07 15.85 16.43
C GLU A 211 10.85 16.33 14.99
N SER A 212 10.19 15.52 14.15
CA SER A 212 10.06 15.79 12.70
C SER A 212 9.19 17.00 12.37
N ARG A 213 8.14 17.27 13.18
CA ARG A 213 7.10 18.27 12.92
C ARG A 213 6.42 18.13 11.55
N PHE A 214 6.60 17.00 10.88
CA PHE A 214 5.99 16.68 9.61
C PHE A 214 4.65 15.98 9.87
N CYS A 215 3.55 16.67 9.57
CA CYS A 215 2.20 16.23 9.93
C CYS A 215 1.20 16.40 8.77
N VAL A 216 0.82 15.27 8.18
CA VAL A 216 -0.19 15.14 7.11
C VAL A 216 -1.25 14.12 7.58
N PRO A 217 -2.22 14.54 8.42
CA PRO A 217 -3.14 13.62 9.10
C PRO A 217 -4.37 13.21 8.28
N GLY A 218 -4.57 13.80 7.10
CA GLY A 218 -5.70 13.47 6.24
C GLY A 218 -5.41 12.30 5.31
N ASP A 219 -6.27 12.14 4.30
CA ASP A 219 -6.11 11.16 3.24
C ASP A 219 -5.02 11.62 2.25
N GLY A 220 -3.75 11.46 2.62
CA GLY A 220 -2.57 11.93 1.88
C GLY A 220 -2.42 11.23 0.53
N ARG A 221 -2.10 11.99 -0.54
CA ARG A 221 -2.06 11.44 -1.91
C ARG A 221 -0.79 11.70 -2.70
N ALA A 222 -0.08 12.80 -2.43
CA ALA A 222 1.16 13.11 -3.13
C ALA A 222 2.08 13.97 -2.28
N LEU A 223 3.38 13.82 -2.52
CA LEU A 223 4.43 14.70 -2.02
C LEU A 223 5.18 15.28 -3.21
N ALA A 224 5.51 16.57 -3.14
CA ALA A 224 6.30 17.24 -4.16
C ALA A 224 7.26 18.24 -3.53
N LYS A 225 8.44 18.35 -4.13
CA LYS A 225 9.46 19.32 -3.76
C LYS A 225 9.45 20.48 -4.74
N VAL A 226 9.39 21.71 -4.24
CA VAL A 226 9.38 22.92 -5.08
C VAL A 226 10.49 23.86 -4.64
N LYS A 227 11.31 24.27 -5.60
CA LYS A 227 12.29 25.35 -5.43
C LYS A 227 11.63 26.68 -5.75
N LEU A 228 11.63 27.58 -4.78
CA LEU A 228 11.15 28.95 -4.91
C LEU A 228 12.28 29.89 -5.36
N ALA A 229 11.91 31.11 -5.72
CA ALA A 229 12.86 32.18 -5.95
C ALA A 229 13.76 32.39 -4.70
N GLY A 230 15.04 32.69 -4.95
CA GLY A 230 16.03 32.87 -3.87
C GLY A 230 16.53 31.56 -3.24
N GLY A 231 16.36 30.41 -3.91
CA GLY A 231 16.92 29.12 -3.50
C GLY A 231 16.20 28.45 -2.33
N ARG A 232 15.12 29.04 -1.82
CA ARG A 232 14.29 28.43 -0.77
C ARG A 232 13.58 27.21 -1.32
N GLU A 233 13.59 26.13 -0.57
CA GLU A 233 12.88 24.90 -0.90
C GLU A 233 11.66 24.73 0.01
N ILE A 234 10.57 24.22 -0.57
CA ILE A 234 9.36 23.82 0.16
C ILE A 234 8.93 22.42 -0.25
N ILE A 235 8.25 21.74 0.65
CA ILE A 235 7.61 20.45 0.42
C ILE A 235 6.11 20.66 0.46
N LEU A 236 5.42 20.18 -0.57
CA LEU A 236 3.97 20.18 -0.69
C LEU A 236 3.44 18.77 -0.41
N ALA A 237 2.40 18.67 0.41
CA ALA A 237 1.67 17.41 0.63
C ALA A 237 0.18 17.61 0.35
N THR A 238 -0.35 16.86 -0.62
CA THR A 238 -1.77 16.90 -0.98
C THR A 238 -2.58 15.91 -0.14
N GLN A 239 -3.83 16.25 0.12
CA GLN A 239 -4.79 15.40 0.81
C GLN A 239 -6.09 15.36 0.01
N ASN A 240 -6.63 14.18 -0.26
CA ASN A 240 -7.90 14.00 -0.93
C ASN A 240 -9.01 14.74 -0.18
N ARG A 241 -9.70 15.66 -0.85
CA ARG A 241 -10.71 16.57 -0.25
C ARG A 241 -10.24 17.30 1.01
N GLY A 242 -8.93 17.47 1.18
CA GLY A 242 -8.31 18.12 2.33
C GLY A 242 -7.56 19.39 1.95
N LYS A 243 -6.97 20.05 2.95
CA LYS A 243 -6.10 21.23 2.73
C LYS A 243 -4.75 20.80 2.18
N LEU A 244 -4.18 21.57 1.24
CA LEU A 244 -2.77 21.44 0.90
C LEU A 244 -1.91 21.77 2.13
N LYS A 245 -0.96 20.92 2.45
CA LYS A 245 0.04 21.16 3.50
C LYS A 245 1.34 21.63 2.84
N VAL A 246 1.99 22.61 3.47
CA VAL A 246 3.25 23.17 3.00
C VAL A 246 4.24 23.13 4.15
N PHE A 247 5.42 22.57 3.90
CA PHE A 247 6.51 22.46 4.85
C PHE A 247 7.74 23.16 4.29
N ALA A 248 8.57 23.71 5.17
CA ALA A 248 9.85 24.29 4.81
C ALA A 248 10.93 23.69 5.73
N PRO A 249 12.11 23.33 5.20
CA PRO A 249 13.22 22.86 6.02
C PRO A 249 13.63 23.93 7.04
N ARG A 250 13.91 23.50 8.28
CA ARG A 250 14.24 24.40 9.39
C ARG A 250 15.55 25.17 9.16
N ASN A 251 16.46 24.57 8.40
CA ASN A 251 17.76 25.13 8.03
C ASN A 251 17.79 25.51 6.55
N SER A 252 16.86 26.37 6.09
CA SER A 252 17.12 27.08 4.83
C SER A 252 18.26 28.04 5.09
N VAL A 253 19.47 27.68 4.64
CA VAL A 253 20.64 28.56 4.66
C VAL A 253 20.20 29.90 4.09
N ARG A 254 20.20 30.95 4.91
CA ARG A 254 20.07 32.31 4.40
C ARG A 254 21.26 32.52 3.49
N THR A 255 21.02 32.56 2.18
CA THR A 255 22.01 33.10 1.25
C THR A 255 22.19 34.56 1.65
N VAL A 256 23.28 34.84 2.36
CA VAL A 256 23.73 36.22 2.56
C VAL A 256 24.23 36.66 1.18
N GLN A 257 23.51 37.60 0.56
CA GLN A 257 23.97 38.31 -0.62
C GLN A 257 25.07 39.30 -0.23
#